data_AF-A0AAW0I6J7-F1
#
_entry.id   AF-A0AAW0I6J7-F1
#
_cell.length_a   1.000
_cell.length_b   1.000
_cell.length_c   1.000
_cell.angle_alpha   90.00
_cell.angle_beta   90.00
_cell.angle_gamma   90.00
#
_symmetry.space_group_name_H-M   'P 1'
#
loop_
_entity.id
_entity.type
_entity.pdbx_description
1 polymer ?
#
loop_
_entity_poly.entity_id
_entity_poly.type
_entity_poly.pdbx_seq_one_letter_code
_entity_poly.pdbx_strand_id
1 'polypeptide(L)' 'MATSVVVLRNPEVLWAQRSDKVYLTVALPDAKDISVKCEPQGKFSFSARGVQGESFDLGL' A
#
# COMPACT_ATOMS: atom_id res chain seq x y z
N MET A 1 1.64 -20.01 21.74
CA MET A 1 1.89 -19.50 20.37
C MET A 1 1.71 -17.99 20.44
N ALA A 2 2.77 -17.21 20.24
CA ALA A 2 2.69 -15.75 20.29
C ALA A 2 2.16 -15.25 18.94
N THR A 3 0.97 -14.66 18.93
CA THR A 3 0.45 -13.95 17.76
C THR A 3 1.26 -12.66 17.65
N SER A 4 2.25 -12.61 16.76
CA SER A 4 2.98 -11.37 16.47
C SER A 4 1.97 -10.33 15.97
N VAL A 5 1.76 -9.28 16.76
CA VAL A 5 1.02 -8.09 16.29
C VAL A 5 1.93 -7.41 15.28
N VAL A 6 1.65 -7.62 13.98
CA VAL A 6 2.33 -6.88 12.91
C VAL A 6 1.80 -5.45 12.98
N VAL A 7 2.66 -4.51 13.38
CA VAL A 7 2.32 -3.08 13.34
C VAL A 7 2.34 -2.65 11.87
N LEU A 8 1.16 -2.45 11.30
CA LEU A 8 0.99 -1.98 9.93
C LEU A 8 1.11 -0.46 9.91
N ARG A 9 2.04 0.07 9.12
CA ARG A 9 2.17 1.51 8.93
C ARG A 9 1.40 1.95 7.68
N ASN A 10 0.74 3.10 7.78
CA ASN A 10 0.11 3.74 6.64
C ASN A 10 1.12 4.70 6.00
N PRO A 11 1.55 4.46 4.74
CA PRO A 11 2.38 5.41 4.03
C PRO A 11 1.58 6.67 3.71
N GLU A 12 2.26 7.78 3.42
CA GLU A 12 1.59 8.94 2.83
C GLU A 12 1.11 8.58 1.41
N VAL A 13 -0.15 8.89 1.12
CA VAL A 13 -0.78 8.59 -0.17
C VAL A 13 -1.36 9.87 -0.74
N LEU A 14 -0.89 10.23 -1.92
CA LEU A 14 -1.44 11.31 -2.72
C LEU A 14 -2.29 10.72 -3.85
N TRP A 15 -3.34 11.41 -4.25
CA TRP A 15 -4.20 10.99 -5.34
C TRP A 15 -4.39 12.09 -6.37
N ALA A 16 -4.55 11.67 -7.62
CA ALA A 16 -4.96 12.53 -8.72
C ALA A 16 -5.87 11.74 -9.66
N GLN A 17 -6.82 12.42 -10.30
CA GLN A 17 -7.77 11.78 -11.19
C GLN A 17 -7.78 12.45 -12.57
N ARG A 18 -7.90 11.63 -13.61
CA ARG A 18 -8.27 12.01 -14.97
C ARG A 18 -9.63 11.43 -15.31
N SER A 19 -10.17 11.78 -16.48
CA SER A 19 -11.48 11.28 -16.93
C SER A 19 -11.56 9.75 -17.01
N ASP A 20 -10.45 9.05 -17.22
CA ASP A 20 -10.40 7.61 -17.45
C ASP A 20 -9.57 6.83 -16.40
N LYS A 21 -8.84 7.52 -15.51
CA LYS A 21 -7.91 6.88 -14.56
C LYS A 21 -7.82 7.63 -13.24
N VAL A 22 -7.55 6.88 -12.17
CA VAL A 22 -7.10 7.40 -10.87
C VAL A 22 -5.65 6.98 -10.66
N TYR A 23 -4.81 7.94 -10.27
CA TYR A 23 -3.42 7.73 -9.90
C TYR A 23 -3.29 7.82 -8.40
N LEU A 24 -2.73 6.79 -7.79
CA LEU A 24 -2.33 6.78 -6.38
C LEU A 24 -0.80 6.83 -6.33
N THR A 25 -0.26 7.79 -5.59
CA THR A 25 1.18 7.91 -5.33
C THR A 25 1.42 7.55 -3.88
N VAL A 26 2.09 6.42 -3.66
CA VAL A 26 2.46 5.94 -2.32
C VAL A 26 3.90 6.39 -2.03
N ALA A 27 4.09 7.29 -1.07
CA ALA A 27 5.40 7.78 -0.70
C ALA A 27 6.11 6.78 0.21
N LEU A 28 6.81 5.82 -0.39
CA LEU A 28 7.60 4.82 0.32
C LEU A 28 8.97 4.64 -0.36
N PRO A 29 10.05 5.23 0.20
CA PRO A 29 11.39 5.11 -0.37
C PRO A 29 11.91 3.66 -0.25
N ASP A 30 12.59 3.21 -1.32
CA ASP A 30 13.24 1.88 -1.40
C ASP A 30 12.31 0.71 -1.01
N ALA A 31 11.04 0.81 -1.40
CA ALA A 31 10.03 -0.22 -1.17
C ALA A 31 10.45 -1.57 -1.80
N LYS A 32 10.32 -2.63 -1.01
CA LYS A 32 10.58 -4.02 -1.41
C LYS A 32 9.32 -4.85 -1.26
N ASP A 33 9.32 -6.04 -1.89
CA ASP A 33 8.24 -7.02 -1.77
C ASP A 33 6.85 -6.44 -2.08
N ILE A 34 6.78 -5.56 -3.10
CA ILE A 34 5.56 -4.81 -3.44
C ILE A 34 4.51 -5.75 -4.03
N SER A 35 3.31 -5.71 -3.47
CA SER A 35 2.13 -6.42 -3.95
C SER A 35 0.98 -5.46 -4.15
N VAL A 36 0.40 -5.47 -5.35
CA VAL A 36 -0.74 -4.61 -5.72
C VAL A 36 -1.86 -5.49 -6.26
N LYS A 37 -3.06 -5.31 -5.70
CA LYS A 37 -4.27 -6.02 -6.11
C LYS A 37 -5.37 -5.01 -6.39
N CYS A 38 -5.91 -5.08 -7.60
CA CYS A 38 -7.12 -4.35 -7.97
C CYS A 38 -8.21 -5.39 -8.17
N GLU A 39 -9.25 -5.31 -7.34
CA GLU A 39 -10.42 -6.15 -7.50
C GLU A 39 -11.50 -5.38 -8.27
N PRO A 40 -12.43 -6.11 -8.91
CA PRO A 40 -13.67 -5.50 -9.38
C PRO A 40 -14.39 -4.75 -8.24
N GLN A 41 -15.39 -3.94 -8.58
CA GLN A 41 -16.10 -3.07 -7.62
C GLN A 41 -15.26 -1.93 -7.02
N GLY A 42 -14.07 -1.66 -7.56
CA GLY A 42 -13.28 -0.49 -7.19
C GLY A 42 -12.46 -0.66 -5.91
N LYS A 43 -12.26 -1.90 -5.46
CA LYS A 43 -11.38 -2.19 -4.33
C LYS A 43 -9.92 -2.23 -4.77
N PHE A 44 -9.07 -1.58 -4.00
CA PHE A 44 -7.65 -1.53 -4.22
C PHE A 44 -6.92 -1.96 -2.94
N SER A 45 -5.89 -2.77 -3.10
CA SER A 45 -5.01 -3.17 -1.99
C SER A 45 -3.55 -3.09 -2.42
N PHE A 46 -2.74 -2.47 -1.59
CA PHE A 46 -1.31 -2.33 -1.75
C PHE A 46 -0.63 -2.83 -0.48
N SER A 47 0.47 -3.56 -0.63
CA SER A 47 1.36 -3.88 0.47
C SER A 47 2.82 -3.84 0.02
N ALA A 48 3.71 -3.50 0.94
CA ALA A 48 5.14 -3.42 0.69
C ALA A 48 5.95 -3.50 2.00
N ARG A 49 7.25 -3.75 1.87
CA ARG A 49 8.23 -3.69 2.95
C ARG A 49 9.11 -2.44 2.80
N GLY A 50 9.24 -1.65 3.86
CA GLY A 50 10.15 -0.52 3.93
C GLY A 50 11.60 -0.93 4.17
N VAL A 51 12.49 0.05 4.12
CA VAL A 51 13.94 -0.15 4.28
C VAL A 51 14.35 -0.77 5.62
N GLN A 52 13.63 -0.48 6.71
CA GLN A 52 13.94 -1.05 8.03
C GLN A 52 13.21 -2.39 8.27
N GLY A 53 12.61 -2.96 7.22
CA GLY A 53 11.87 -4.21 7.30
C GLY A 53 10.44 -4.06 7.83
N GLU A 54 9.96 -2.83 8.03
CA GLU A 54 8.57 -2.57 8.41
C GLU A 54 7.59 -2.90 7.28
N SER A 55 6.42 -3.42 7.66
CA SER A 55 5.35 -3.72 6.72
C SER A 55 4.40 -2.53 6.56
N PHE A 56 4.08 -2.22 5.32
CA PHE A 56 3.11 -1.22 4.93
C PHE A 56 1.96 -1.89 4.18
N ASP A 57 0.74 -1.52 4.55
CA ASP A 57 -0.48 -2.00 3.91
C ASP A 57 -1.45 -0.82 3.74
N LEU A 58 -2.11 -0.79 2.58
CA LEU A 58 -3.09 0.22 2.19
C LEU A 58 -4.26 -0.49 1.49
N GLY A 59 -5.47 -0.31 2.03
CA GLY A 59 -6.71 -0.76 1.40
C GLY A 59 -7.64 0.43 1.16
N LEU A 60 -8.18 0.53 -0.05
CA LEU A 60 -9.16 1.54 -0.48
C LEU A 60 -10.38 0.87 -1.11
#